data_AF-B9TM19-F1
#
_entry.id   AF-B9TM19-F1
#
_cell.length_a   1.000
_cell.length_b   1.000
_cell.length_c   1.000
_cell.angle_alpha   90.00
_cell.angle_beta   90.00
_cell.angle_gamma   90.00
#
_symmetry.space_group_name_H-M   'P 1'
#
loop_
_entity.id
_entity.type
_entity.pdbx_description
1 polymer ?
#
loop_
_entity_poly.entity_id
_entity_poly.type
_entity_poly.pdbx_seq_one_letter_code
_entity_poly.pdbx_strand_id
1 'polypeptide(L)'
;MGSNIFTRAASGSERLYKVFWLLWVPFLVLTVLIRKHTEGLASEGIGRSSDWPEYIGYLTFGIVAAWLLIAIWKCASNVSLRIWFWLSRIYVVVQFLGLLQAMAILVRTA
;
A
#
# COMPACT_ATOMS: atom_id res chain seq x y z
N MET A 1 -27.95 -7.58 -7.86
CA MET A 1 -26.99 -7.26 -6.78
C MET A 1 -25.69 -6.80 -7.41
N GLY A 2 -25.42 -5.49 -7.39
CA GLY A 2 -24.18 -4.94 -7.97
C GLY A 2 -22.98 -5.39 -7.13
N SER A 3 -22.01 -6.06 -7.74
CA SER A 3 -20.78 -6.43 -7.03
C SER A 3 -20.02 -5.18 -6.60
N ASN A 4 -19.60 -5.14 -5.34
CA ASN A 4 -18.82 -4.03 -4.78
C ASN A 4 -17.46 -3.89 -5.49
N ILE A 5 -16.89 -2.69 -5.46
CA ILE A 5 -15.60 -2.40 -6.12
C ILE A 5 -14.47 -3.34 -5.66
N PHE A 6 -14.47 -3.73 -4.38
CA PHE A 6 -13.48 -4.64 -3.80
C PHE A 6 -13.55 -6.05 -4.38
N THR A 7 -14.75 -6.61 -4.57
CA THR A 7 -14.90 -7.95 -5.16
C THR A 7 -14.52 -7.96 -6.64
N ARG A 8 -14.84 -6.89 -7.38
CA ARG A 8 -14.40 -6.73 -8.78
C ARG A 8 -12.89 -6.52 -8.90
N ALA A 9 -12.28 -5.81 -7.97
CA ALA A 9 -10.82 -5.65 -7.93
C ALA A 9 -10.12 -6.97 -7.60
N ALA A 10 -10.67 -7.76 -6.67
CA ALA A 10 -10.14 -9.07 -6.30
C ALA A 10 -10.18 -10.10 -7.44
N SER A 11 -11.26 -10.08 -8.24
CA SER A 11 -11.41 -10.90 -9.45
C SER A 11 -10.64 -10.35 -10.64
N GLY A 12 -10.10 -9.13 -10.55
CA GLY A 12 -9.39 -8.49 -11.64
C GLY A 12 -10.30 -7.99 -12.75
N SER A 13 -11.62 -7.84 -12.53
CA SER A 13 -12.58 -7.36 -13.54
C SER A 13 -12.85 -5.86 -13.48
N GLU A 14 -12.32 -5.16 -12.47
CA GLU A 14 -12.46 -3.71 -12.34
C GLU A 14 -11.47 -2.95 -13.23
N ARG A 15 -11.77 -1.68 -13.50
CA ARG A 15 -10.87 -0.78 -14.21
C ARG A 15 -9.63 -0.48 -13.38
N LEU A 16 -8.45 -0.69 -13.98
CA LEU A 16 -7.13 -0.50 -13.35
C LEU A 16 -7.01 0.84 -12.60
N TYR A 17 -7.40 1.97 -13.21
CA TYR A 17 -7.23 3.28 -12.58
C TYR A 17 -8.01 3.40 -11.26
N LYS A 18 -9.17 2.76 -11.12
CA LYS A 18 -9.94 2.80 -9.87
C LYS A 18 -9.22 2.06 -8.75
N VAL A 19 -8.65 0.90 -9.07
CA VAL A 19 -7.87 0.09 -8.12
C VAL A 19 -6.55 0.79 -7.77
N PHE A 20 -5.94 1.46 -8.75
CA PHE A 20 -4.77 2.30 -8.52
C PHE A 20 -5.07 3.43 -7.52
N TRP A 21 -6.15 4.19 -7.71
CA TRP A 21 -6.55 5.25 -6.77
C TRP A 21 -6.90 4.72 -5.38
N LEU A 22 -7.51 3.52 -5.28
CA LEU A 22 -7.77 2.86 -4.00
C LEU A 22 -6.49 2.56 -3.21
N LEU A 23 -5.36 2.34 -3.88
CA LEU A 23 -4.05 2.21 -3.23
C LEU A 23 -3.43 3.58 -2.96
N TRP A 24 -3.46 4.48 -3.93
CA TRP A 24 -2.67 5.70 -3.88
C TRP A 24 -3.16 6.70 -2.82
N VAL A 25 -4.49 6.86 -2.66
CA VAL A 25 -5.05 7.82 -1.71
C VAL A 25 -4.72 7.45 -0.26
N PRO A 26 -4.97 6.21 0.21
CA PRO A 26 -4.61 5.82 1.58
C PRO A 26 -3.10 5.86 1.82
N PHE A 27 -2.29 5.51 0.82
CA PHE A 27 -0.82 5.53 0.93
C PHE A 27 -0.30 6.96 1.13
N LEU A 28 -0.87 7.93 0.43
CA LEU A 28 -0.49 9.33 0.54
C LEU A 28 -0.95 9.93 1.87
N VAL A 29 -2.16 9.61 2.33
CA VAL A 29 -2.63 10.02 3.66
C VAL A 29 -1.75 9.42 4.74
N LEU A 30 -1.39 8.13 4.65
CA LEU A 30 -0.56 7.47 5.64
C LEU A 30 0.86 8.07 5.68
N THR A 31 1.48 8.35 4.54
CA THR A 31 2.81 8.98 4.50
C THR A 31 2.81 10.38 5.12
N VAL A 32 1.74 11.16 4.91
CA VAL A 32 1.56 12.46 5.58
C VAL A 32 1.37 12.29 7.09
N LEU A 33 0.56 11.31 7.52
CA LEU A 33 0.34 11.04 8.94
C LEU A 33 1.61 10.57 9.64
N ILE A 34 2.36 9.64 9.05
CA ILE A 34 3.65 9.16 9.57
C ILE A 34 4.61 10.34 9.70
N ARG A 35 4.71 11.19 8.66
CA ARG A 35 5.60 12.36 8.68
C ARG A 35 5.24 13.35 9.78
N LYS A 36 3.93 13.66 9.94
CA LYS A 36 3.49 14.52 11.04
C LYS A 36 3.74 13.90 12.41
N HIS A 37 3.58 12.59 12.53
CA HIS A 37 3.85 11.87 13.76
C HIS A 37 5.34 11.89 14.12
N THR A 38 6.23 11.64 13.15
CA THR A 38 7.68 11.70 13.37
C THR A 38 8.17 13.11 13.67
N GLU A 39 7.61 14.13 13.01
CA GLU A 39 7.88 15.54 13.30
C GLU A 39 7.38 15.93 14.72
N GLY A 40 6.20 15.45 15.12
CA GLY A 40 5.65 15.64 16.46
C GLY A 40 6.49 14.99 17.56
N LEU A 41 6.87 13.73 17.38
CA LEU A 41 7.75 12.98 18.30
C LEU A 41 9.13 13.63 18.45
N ALA A 42 9.69 14.16 17.35
CA ALA A 42 10.96 14.88 17.38
C ALA A 42 10.87 16.20 18.16
N SER A 43 9.70 16.84 18.20
CA SER A 43 9.49 18.12 18.88
C SER A 43 9.23 18.00 20.38
N GLU A 44 8.66 16.89 20.85
CA GLU A 44 8.25 16.75 22.25
C GLU A 44 9.30 16.04 23.14
N GLY A 45 10.38 15.50 22.57
CA GLY A 45 11.43 14.81 23.36
C GLY A 45 10.90 13.60 24.16
N ILE A 46 9.71 13.10 23.80
CA ILE A 46 9.02 12.02 24.50
C ILE A 46 9.69 10.71 24.08
N GLY A 47 10.46 10.16 25.02
CA GLY A 47 11.00 8.82 24.91
C GLY A 47 9.88 7.78 24.84
N ARG A 48 9.92 6.97 23.77
CA ARG A 48 9.54 5.55 23.76
C ARG A 48 8.25 5.22 24.52
N SER A 49 7.11 5.79 24.13
CA SER A 49 5.81 5.30 24.61
C SER A 49 5.31 4.16 23.71
N SER A 50 5.66 2.92 24.08
CA SER A 50 5.03 1.66 23.65
C SER A 50 4.76 1.52 22.13
N ASP A 51 5.74 1.03 21.37
CA ASP A 51 5.73 0.85 19.90
C ASP A 51 4.72 -0.19 19.37
N TRP A 52 3.95 -0.86 20.24
CA TRP A 52 3.06 -1.97 19.87
C TRP A 52 1.84 -1.58 19.01
N PRO A 53 1.12 -0.47 19.27
CA PRO A 53 0.02 -0.03 18.41
C PRO A 53 0.50 0.39 17.02
N GLU A 54 1.69 0.99 16.94
CA GLU A 54 2.31 1.34 15.66
C GLU A 54 2.65 0.08 14.86
N TYR A 55 3.21 -0.95 15.51
CA TYR A 55 3.53 -2.22 14.85
C TYR A 55 2.29 -2.90 14.23
N ILE A 56 1.15 -2.91 14.93
CA ILE A 56 -0.12 -3.43 14.39
C ILE A 56 -0.60 -2.58 13.20
N GLY A 57 -0.43 -1.26 13.27
CA GLY A 57 -0.73 -0.35 12.17
C GLY A 57 0.09 -0.63 10.92
N TYR A 58 1.41 -0.80 11.06
CA TYR A 58 2.31 -1.14 9.96
C TYR A 58 2.00 -2.51 9.36
N LEU A 59 1.69 -3.51 10.19
CA LEU A 59 1.37 -4.86 9.75
C LEU A 59 0.04 -4.90 8.97
N THR A 60 -0.99 -4.23 9.49
CA THR A 60 -2.29 -4.08 8.81
C THR A 60 -2.14 -3.36 7.48
N PHE A 61 -1.35 -2.28 7.46
CA PHE A 61 -1.05 -1.56 6.24
C PHE A 61 -0.33 -2.42 5.21
N GLY A 62 0.67 -3.21 5.64
CA GLY A 62 1.40 -4.13 4.78
C GLY A 62 0.49 -5.16 4.10
N ILE A 63 -0.44 -5.74 4.86
CA ILE A 63 -1.42 -6.71 4.33
C ILE A 63 -2.33 -6.04 3.29
N VAL A 64 -2.86 -4.85 3.60
CA VAL A 64 -3.75 -4.11 2.69
C VAL A 64 -3.00 -3.70 1.42
N ALA A 65 -1.76 -3.20 1.54
CA ALA A 65 -0.91 -2.84 0.42
C ALA A 65 -0.62 -4.06 -0.48
N ALA A 66 -0.24 -5.20 0.11
CA ALA A 66 0.00 -6.43 -0.63
C ALA A 66 -1.26 -6.90 -1.40
N TRP A 67 -2.43 -6.87 -0.75
CA TRP A 67 -3.70 -7.23 -1.40
C TRP A 67 -4.02 -6.32 -2.58
N LEU A 68 -3.83 -5.01 -2.42
CA LEU A 68 -4.05 -4.02 -3.48
C LEU A 68 -3.07 -4.18 -4.64
N LEU A 69 -1.80 -4.51 -4.37
CA LEU A 69 -0.80 -4.81 -5.40
C LEU A 69 -1.21 -6.03 -6.23
N ILE A 70 -1.73 -7.08 -5.60
CA ILE A 70 -2.29 -8.26 -6.30
C ILE A 70 -3.50 -7.87 -7.15
N ALA A 71 -4.39 -7.00 -6.63
CA ALA A 71 -5.54 -6.51 -7.37
C ALA A 71 -5.11 -5.69 -8.61
N ILE A 72 -4.12 -4.80 -8.48
CA ILE A 72 -3.54 -4.05 -9.61
C ILE A 72 -2.93 -5.00 -10.63
N TRP A 73 -2.17 -6.01 -10.19
CA TRP A 73 -1.57 -7.01 -11.07
C TRP A 73 -2.61 -7.75 -11.91
N LYS A 74 -3.71 -8.17 -11.28
CA LYS A 74 -4.83 -8.84 -11.95
C LYS A 74 -5.55 -7.88 -12.91
N CYS A 75 -5.88 -6.66 -12.46
CA CYS A 75 -6.58 -5.66 -13.26
C CYS A 75 -5.74 -5.13 -14.44
N ALA A 76 -4.41 -5.20 -14.37
CA ALA A 76 -3.53 -4.78 -15.46
C ALA A 76 -3.82 -5.57 -16.74
N SER A 77 -4.24 -6.84 -16.63
CA SER A 77 -4.61 -7.68 -17.77
C SER A 77 -5.81 -7.16 -18.57
N ASN A 78 -6.64 -6.28 -18.00
CA ASN A 78 -7.79 -5.68 -18.69
C ASN A 78 -7.43 -4.43 -19.50
N VAL A 79 -6.16 -4.04 -19.52
CA VAL A 79 -5.72 -2.83 -20.22
C VAL A 79 -5.36 -3.17 -21.66
N SER A 80 -6.08 -2.57 -22.61
CA SER A 80 -5.85 -2.77 -24.06
C SER A 80 -4.49 -2.22 -24.53
N LEU A 81 -4.00 -1.17 -23.89
CA LEU A 81 -2.73 -0.54 -24.20
C LEU A 81 -1.56 -1.29 -23.53
N ARG A 82 -0.70 -1.92 -24.34
CA ARG A 82 0.48 -2.67 -23.87
C ARG A 82 1.40 -1.86 -22.94
N ILE A 83 1.57 -0.56 -23.20
CA ILE A 83 2.44 0.28 -22.37
C ILE A 83 1.92 0.40 -20.94
N TRP A 84 0.61 0.58 -20.76
CA TRP A 84 -0.03 0.68 -19.46
C TRP A 84 -0.08 -0.67 -18.74
N PHE A 85 -0.22 -1.77 -19.49
CA PHE A 85 -0.05 -3.12 -18.94
C PHE A 85 1.34 -3.29 -18.30
N TRP A 86 2.42 -3.00 -19.05
CA TRP A 86 3.78 -3.16 -18.55
C TRP A 86 4.12 -2.19 -17.42
N LEU A 87 3.74 -0.91 -17.54
CA LEU A 87 3.92 0.08 -16.47
C LEU A 87 3.27 -0.38 -15.16
N SER A 88 2.07 -0.95 -15.22
CA SER A 88 1.37 -1.45 -14.03
C SER A 88 2.08 -2.65 -13.41
N ARG A 89 2.63 -3.54 -14.23
CA ARG A 89 3.40 -4.71 -13.77
C ARG A 89 4.71 -4.29 -13.12
N ILE A 90 5.45 -3.38 -13.75
CA ILE A 90 6.69 -2.82 -13.19
C ILE A 90 6.40 -2.10 -11.87
N TYR A 91 5.35 -1.27 -11.84
CA TYR A 91 4.91 -0.58 -10.63
C TYR A 91 4.65 -1.56 -9.47
N VAL A 92 3.91 -2.64 -9.73
CA VAL A 92 3.63 -3.65 -8.70
C VAL A 92 4.91 -4.30 -8.19
N VAL A 93 5.84 -4.67 -9.06
CA VAL A 93 7.13 -5.28 -8.66
C VAL A 93 7.95 -4.31 -7.81
N VAL A 94 8.07 -3.06 -8.23
CA VAL A 94 8.83 -2.03 -7.50
C VAL A 94 8.23 -1.79 -6.12
N GLN A 95 6.91 -1.64 -6.03
CA GLN A 95 6.22 -1.43 -4.76
C GLN A 95 6.32 -2.64 -3.84
N PHE A 96 6.24 -3.86 -4.40
CA PHE A 96 6.41 -5.08 -3.62
C PHE A 96 7.83 -5.21 -3.04
N LEU A 97 8.86 -4.89 -3.83
CA LEU A 97 10.24 -4.85 -3.34
C LEU A 97 10.43 -3.77 -2.26
N GLY A 98 9.84 -2.58 -2.43
CA GLY A 98 9.85 -1.53 -1.42
C GLY A 98 9.16 -1.95 -0.12
N LEU A 99 8.04 -2.68 -0.22
CA LEU A 99 7.34 -3.25 0.94
C LEU A 99 8.22 -4.27 1.69
N LEU A 100 8.88 -5.17 0.96
CA LEU A 100 9.81 -6.14 1.55
C LEU A 100 10.98 -5.45 2.25
N GLN A 101 11.55 -4.42 1.64
CA GLN A 101 12.63 -3.64 2.24
C GLN A 101 12.17 -2.94 3.52
N ALA A 102 10.99 -2.32 3.52
CA ALA A 102 10.41 -1.68 4.69
C ALA A 102 10.18 -2.68 5.83
N MET A 103 9.64 -3.86 5.53
CA MET A 103 9.44 -4.93 6.51
C MET A 103 10.76 -5.48 7.05
N ALA A 104 11.78 -5.64 6.20
CA ALA A 104 13.11 -6.08 6.64
C ALA A 104 13.77 -5.07 7.59
N ILE A 105 13.58 -3.76 7.35
CA ILE A 105 14.04 -2.71 8.26
C ILE A 105 13.29 -2.79 9.59
N LEU A 106 11.96 -2.86 9.55
CA LEU A 106 11.10 -2.98 10.74
C LEU A 106 11.50 -4.18 11.61
N VAL A 107 11.70 -5.35 11.02
CA VAL A 107 12.12 -6.57 11.73
C VAL A 107 13.51 -6.43 12.35
N ARG A 108 14.42 -5.68 11.72
CA ARG A 108 15.77 -5.45 12.26
C ARG A 108 15.79 -4.43 13.40
N THR A 109 14.83 -3.52 13.43
CA THR A 109 14.75 -2.43 14.43
C THR A 109 13.82 -2.73 15.61
N ALA A 110 12.98 -3.76 15.51
CA ALA A 110 12.16 -4.29 16.60
C ALA A 110 12.97 -5.23 17.51
#